data_AF-A0A2M7M318-F1
#
_entry.id   AF-A0A2M7M318-F1
#
_cell.length_a   1.000
_cell.length_b   1.000
_cell.length_c   1.000
_cell.angle_alpha   90.00
_cell.angle_beta   90.00
_cell.angle_gamma   90.00
#
_symmetry.space_group_name_H-M   'P 1'
#
loop_
_entity.id
_entity.type
_entity.pdbx_description
1 polymer ?
#
loop_
_entity_poly.entity_id
_entity_poly.type
_entity_poly.pdbx_seq_one_letter_code
_entity_poly.pdbx_strand_id
1 'polypeptide(L)'
;MSKYKRESPRKDLVKYERNLAEYPFFYPGRGKTPAKMEHTFKIKDKNGKEIGEGSITVKNGEGIPGPLEQDLVFVFSKLFEEQGYPKKTKFATHEVAKKMKRKWGGTTKEQIREGVRTIKETNCILKGIGHGPMVSAETGFNIIDSYDFYDYKDDLKKGIPYTAAKEVNFIKFSDVMREAIIRNHWKLMDSKIYFSLPSGLPRTLYLYLEKKGLWKKHLYSERIRSLANHLGLDMKQKFHRL
;
A
#
# COMPACT_ATOMS: atom_id res chain seq x y z
N MET A 1 -13.09 -18.35 17.09
CA MET A 1 -13.27 -18.19 15.62
C MET A 1 -13.30 -16.70 15.29
N SER A 2 -12.40 -16.22 14.42
CA SER A 2 -12.28 -14.78 14.12
C SER A 2 -13.53 -14.25 13.42
N LYS A 3 -14.14 -13.19 13.99
CA LYS A 3 -15.37 -12.52 13.53
C LYS A 3 -15.26 -11.84 12.14
N TYR A 4 -14.11 -12.00 11.47
CA TYR A 4 -13.72 -11.26 10.26
C TYR A 4 -13.47 -12.13 9.02
N LYS A 5 -13.67 -13.46 9.10
CA LYS A 5 -13.53 -14.34 7.93
C LYS A 5 -14.72 -14.18 6.96
N ARG A 6 -14.68 -13.15 6.12
CA ARG A 6 -15.23 -13.26 4.76
C ARG A 6 -14.05 -13.57 3.86
N GLU A 7 -13.84 -14.85 3.60
CA GLU A 7 -12.86 -15.31 2.60
C GLU A 7 -13.22 -14.71 1.24
N SER A 8 -12.21 -14.19 0.55
CA SER A 8 -12.40 -13.62 -0.78
C SER A 8 -12.82 -14.75 -1.74
N PRO A 9 -13.94 -14.61 -2.48
CA PRO A 9 -14.55 -15.71 -3.24
C PRO A 9 -13.68 -16.22 -4.41
N ARG A 10 -12.59 -15.52 -4.75
CA ARG A 10 -11.59 -15.93 -5.75
C ARG A 10 -10.19 -15.72 -5.20
N LYS A 11 -9.27 -16.67 -5.43
CA LYS A 11 -7.86 -16.59 -4.99
C LYS A 11 -7.16 -15.32 -5.51
N ASP A 12 -7.55 -14.83 -6.67
CA ASP A 12 -6.92 -13.70 -7.35
C ASP A 12 -7.36 -12.32 -6.81
N LEU A 13 -8.35 -12.25 -5.93
CA LEU A 13 -8.86 -10.99 -5.41
C LEU A 13 -8.13 -10.56 -4.13
N VAL A 14 -7.73 -9.29 -4.08
CA VAL A 14 -7.01 -8.69 -2.95
C VAL A 14 -7.86 -7.57 -2.33
N LYS A 15 -8.01 -7.57 -1.00
CA LYS A 15 -8.56 -6.43 -0.27
C LYS A 15 -7.53 -5.30 -0.24
N TYR A 16 -7.76 -4.25 -1.01
CA TYR A 16 -6.91 -3.07 -1.06
C TYR A 16 -7.61 -1.85 -0.48
N GLU A 17 -6.91 -1.08 0.34
CA GLU A 17 -7.45 0.06 1.07
C GLU A 17 -7.90 1.16 0.10
N ARG A 18 -9.07 1.76 0.35
CA ARG A 18 -9.75 2.66 -0.59
C ARG A 18 -9.07 4.01 -0.73
N ASN A 19 -8.52 4.56 0.35
CA ASN A 19 -7.82 5.84 0.31
C ASN A 19 -6.51 5.68 -0.46
N LEU A 20 -5.76 4.59 -0.28
CA LEU A 20 -4.58 4.26 -1.10
C LEU A 20 -4.91 4.18 -2.60
N ALA A 21 -6.12 3.77 -2.96
CA ALA A 21 -6.55 3.70 -4.36
C ALA A 21 -7.00 5.05 -4.95
N GLU A 22 -7.46 6.00 -4.12
CA GLU A 22 -7.86 7.33 -4.59
C GLU A 22 -6.78 8.40 -4.42
N TYR A 23 -5.91 8.21 -3.44
CA TYR A 23 -4.83 9.10 -3.05
C TYR A 23 -3.63 8.23 -2.66
N PRO A 24 -2.85 7.78 -3.65
CA PRO A 24 -1.77 6.83 -3.41
C PRO A 24 -0.72 7.46 -2.50
N PHE A 25 -0.26 6.70 -1.52
CA PHE A 25 0.92 7.09 -0.71
C PHE A 25 2.24 6.87 -1.46
N PHE A 26 2.15 6.33 -2.67
CA PHE A 26 3.27 5.93 -3.50
C PHE A 26 3.45 6.92 -4.63
N TYR A 27 4.69 7.34 -4.86
CA TYR A 27 5.04 8.17 -6.01
C TYR A 27 4.75 7.40 -7.31
N PRO A 28 3.87 7.91 -8.20
CA PRO A 28 3.49 7.20 -9.42
C PRO A 28 4.53 7.33 -10.54
N GLY A 29 5.49 8.25 -10.39
CA GLY A 29 6.51 8.56 -11.40
C GLY A 29 7.67 7.55 -11.43
N ARG A 30 8.61 7.78 -12.35
CA ARG A 30 9.84 7.01 -12.48
C ARG A 30 11.02 7.78 -11.89
N GLY A 31 12.05 7.05 -11.45
CA GLY A 31 13.31 7.63 -10.98
C GLY A 31 13.26 8.06 -9.52
N LYS A 32 14.06 9.08 -9.18
CA LYS A 32 14.22 9.58 -7.80
C LYS A 32 12.89 10.09 -7.26
N THR A 33 12.50 9.59 -6.09
CA THR A 33 11.27 9.99 -5.41
C THR A 33 11.51 11.28 -4.61
N PRO A 34 10.49 12.14 -4.46
CA PRO A 34 10.59 13.30 -3.57
C PRO A 34 10.63 12.87 -2.11
N ALA A 35 11.13 13.73 -1.22
CA ALA A 35 11.18 13.47 0.22
C ALA A 35 9.81 13.66 0.89
N LYS A 36 8.96 14.48 0.29
CA LYS A 36 7.59 14.72 0.73
C LYS A 36 6.66 14.86 -0.46
N MET A 37 5.49 14.22 -0.38
CA MET A 37 4.32 14.51 -1.20
C MET A 37 3.18 14.99 -0.31
N GLU A 38 2.44 15.98 -0.78
CA GLU A 38 1.25 16.48 -0.11
C GLU A 38 0.12 16.71 -1.11
N HIS A 39 -1.05 16.18 -0.77
CA HIS A 39 -2.29 16.33 -1.51
C HIS A 39 -3.32 16.97 -0.60
N THR A 40 -4.06 17.96 -1.11
CA THR A 40 -5.20 18.54 -0.39
C THR A 40 -6.47 18.43 -1.23
N PHE A 41 -7.59 18.26 -0.56
CA PHE A 41 -8.89 18.08 -1.19
C PHE A 41 -9.98 18.72 -0.36
N LYS A 42 -11.07 19.08 -1.04
CA LYS A 42 -12.25 19.68 -0.41
C LYS A 42 -13.13 18.58 0.18
N ILE A 43 -13.57 18.78 1.42
CA ILE A 43 -14.50 17.89 2.10
C ILE A 43 -15.90 18.41 1.84
N LYS A 44 -16.75 17.56 1.29
CA LYS A 44 -18.13 17.88 0.95
C LYS A 44 -19.09 17.07 1.80
N ASP A 45 -20.20 17.69 2.19
CA ASP A 45 -21.32 17.00 2.83
C ASP A 45 -22.11 16.14 1.82
N LYS A 46 -23.16 15.47 2.29
CA LYS A 46 -24.05 14.64 1.45
C LYS A 46 -24.76 15.45 0.36
N ASN A 47 -24.89 16.76 0.52
CA ASN A 47 -25.53 17.67 -0.41
C ASN A 47 -24.52 18.34 -1.36
N GLY A 48 -23.23 17.99 -1.26
CA GLY A 48 -22.16 18.53 -2.08
C GLY A 48 -21.63 19.89 -1.63
N LYS A 49 -22.10 20.43 -0.49
CA LYS A 49 -21.61 21.68 0.10
C LYS A 49 -20.24 21.44 0.71
N GLU A 50 -19.30 22.34 0.44
CA GLU A 50 -17.97 22.31 1.04
C GLU A 50 -18.07 22.63 2.53
N ILE A 51 -17.56 21.72 3.36
CA ILE A 51 -17.59 21.80 4.82
C ILE A 51 -16.19 21.85 5.44
N GLY A 52 -15.14 21.79 4.62
CA GLY A 52 -13.76 21.90 5.06
C GLY A 52 -12.74 21.45 4.02
N GLU A 53 -11.48 21.39 4.44
CA GLU A 53 -10.36 20.91 3.65
C GLU A 53 -9.67 19.74 4.37
N GLY A 54 -9.35 18.69 3.63
CA GLY A 54 -8.56 17.56 4.07
C GLY A 54 -7.22 17.51 3.36
N SER A 55 -6.27 16.78 3.93
CA SER A 55 -4.98 16.55 3.31
C SER A 55 -4.41 15.16 3.59
N ILE A 56 -3.56 14.72 2.68
CA ILE A 56 -2.74 13.52 2.79
C ILE A 56 -1.31 13.95 2.57
N THR A 57 -0.46 13.67 3.53
CA THR A 57 0.96 13.95 3.46
C THR A 57 1.75 12.66 3.65
N VAL A 58 2.73 12.44 2.79
CA VAL A 58 3.68 11.32 2.86
C VAL A 58 5.08 11.89 2.97
N LYS A 59 5.86 11.44 3.93
CA LYS A 59 7.22 11.92 4.20
C LYS A 59 8.18 10.74 4.42
N ASN A 60 9.34 10.83 3.81
CA ASN A 60 10.49 9.96 4.06
C ASN A 60 11.77 10.73 3.72
N GLY A 61 12.76 10.71 4.60
CA GLY A 61 14.02 11.47 4.44
C GLY A 61 14.89 11.02 3.27
N GLU A 62 14.78 9.77 2.80
CA GLU A 62 15.58 9.29 1.67
C GLU A 62 14.81 9.34 0.34
N GLY A 63 13.50 9.53 0.43
CA GLY A 63 12.57 9.48 -0.68
C GLY A 63 11.34 8.65 -0.32
N ILE A 64 10.16 9.14 -0.66
CA ILE A 64 8.92 8.44 -0.37
C ILE A 64 8.80 7.13 -1.18
N PRO A 65 7.93 6.20 -0.75
CA PRO A 65 7.67 4.95 -1.45
C PRO A 65 7.28 5.16 -2.91
N GLY A 66 7.72 4.28 -3.80
CA GLY A 66 7.42 4.31 -5.22
C GLY A 66 6.65 3.07 -5.70
N PRO A 67 6.76 2.74 -6.99
CA PRO A 67 6.03 1.62 -7.59
C PRO A 67 6.32 0.24 -6.97
N LEU A 68 7.57 0.01 -6.55
CA LEU A 68 7.96 -1.25 -5.90
C LEU A 68 7.23 -1.42 -4.56
N GLU A 69 7.22 -0.36 -3.75
CA GLU A 69 6.60 -0.38 -2.44
C GLU A 69 5.07 -0.50 -2.55
N GLN A 70 4.45 0.08 -3.58
CA GLN A 70 3.03 -0.14 -3.87
C GLN A 70 2.72 -1.62 -4.11
N ASP A 71 3.54 -2.28 -4.92
CA ASP A 71 3.40 -3.71 -5.22
C ASP A 71 3.60 -4.57 -3.95
N LEU A 72 4.57 -4.21 -3.10
CA LEU A 72 4.82 -4.87 -1.82
C LEU A 72 3.61 -4.76 -0.89
N VAL A 73 3.07 -3.54 -0.69
CA VAL A 73 1.88 -3.34 0.14
C VAL A 73 0.69 -4.12 -0.40
N PHE A 74 0.48 -4.14 -1.73
CA PHE A 74 -0.57 -4.93 -2.36
C PHE A 74 -0.43 -6.44 -2.04
N VAL A 75 0.77 -7.00 -2.18
CA VAL A 75 1.05 -8.42 -1.86
C VAL A 75 0.92 -8.69 -0.36
N PHE A 76 1.40 -7.80 0.49
CA PHE A 76 1.33 -7.96 1.94
C PHE A 76 -0.11 -7.89 2.46
N SER A 77 -0.96 -7.03 1.88
CA SER A 77 -2.40 -7.01 2.21
C SER A 77 -3.05 -8.35 1.87
N LYS A 78 -2.68 -8.97 0.74
CA LYS A 78 -3.15 -10.31 0.37
C LYS A 78 -2.67 -11.38 1.34
N LEU A 79 -1.38 -11.39 1.69
CA LEU A 79 -0.82 -12.34 2.65
C LEU A 79 -1.45 -12.21 4.05
N PHE A 80 -1.69 -10.98 4.50
CA PHE A 80 -2.35 -10.69 5.77
C PHE A 80 -3.79 -11.24 5.78
N GLU A 81 -4.53 -11.11 4.68
CA GLU A 81 -5.85 -11.73 4.52
C GLU A 81 -5.76 -13.27 4.49
N GLU A 82 -4.88 -13.84 3.66
CA GLU A 82 -4.71 -15.29 3.51
C GLU A 82 -4.35 -15.98 4.83
N GLN A 83 -3.64 -15.28 5.72
CA GLN A 83 -3.25 -15.77 7.05
C GLN A 83 -4.29 -15.49 8.15
N GLY A 84 -5.45 -14.92 7.82
CA GLY A 84 -6.51 -14.67 8.79
C GLY A 84 -6.26 -13.46 9.70
N TYR A 85 -5.59 -12.43 9.18
CA TYR A 85 -5.32 -11.16 9.85
C TYR A 85 -4.43 -11.25 11.10
N PRO A 86 -3.26 -11.93 11.03
CA PRO A 86 -2.39 -12.10 12.18
C PRO A 86 -1.76 -10.79 12.65
N LYS A 87 -1.32 -10.73 13.93
CA LYS A 87 -0.54 -9.57 14.43
C LYS A 87 0.78 -9.38 13.66
N LYS A 88 1.38 -10.48 13.19
CA LYS A 88 2.59 -10.52 12.35
C LYS A 88 2.29 -11.33 11.11
N THR A 89 2.36 -10.70 9.93
CA THR A 89 2.18 -11.37 8.64
C THR A 89 3.50 -12.00 8.24
N LYS A 90 3.52 -13.33 8.13
CA LYS A 90 4.73 -14.09 7.76
C LYS A 90 4.92 -14.09 6.24
N PHE A 91 6.16 -14.11 5.77
CA PHE A 91 6.44 -14.26 4.34
C PHE A 91 7.86 -14.77 4.07
N ALA A 92 8.04 -15.44 2.94
CA ALA A 92 9.35 -15.65 2.34
C ALA A 92 9.53 -14.69 1.15
N THR A 93 10.76 -14.20 0.92
CA THR A 93 11.00 -13.19 -0.14
C THR A 93 10.77 -13.75 -1.54
N HIS A 94 11.05 -15.04 -1.75
CA HIS A 94 10.76 -15.71 -3.02
C HIS A 94 9.25 -15.82 -3.33
N GLU A 95 8.41 -16.00 -2.31
CA GLU A 95 6.94 -16.03 -2.48
C GLU A 95 6.40 -14.65 -2.84
N VAL A 96 6.93 -13.61 -2.21
CA VAL A 96 6.60 -12.21 -2.55
C VAL A 96 6.98 -11.92 -4.00
N ALA A 97 8.21 -12.25 -4.42
CA ALA A 97 8.66 -12.08 -5.80
C ALA A 97 7.76 -12.83 -6.80
N LYS A 98 7.36 -14.07 -6.49
CA LYS A 98 6.44 -14.86 -7.30
C LYS A 98 5.07 -14.19 -7.42
N LYS A 99 4.49 -13.71 -6.31
CA LYS A 99 3.19 -13.00 -6.32
C LYS A 99 3.26 -11.69 -7.11
N MET A 100 4.40 -11.01 -7.10
CA MET A 100 4.65 -9.82 -7.93
C MET A 100 4.97 -10.12 -9.40
N LYS A 101 5.02 -11.40 -9.80
CA LYS A 101 5.47 -11.87 -11.13
C LYS A 101 6.87 -11.36 -11.50
N ARG A 102 7.79 -11.29 -10.54
CA ARG A 102 9.19 -10.88 -10.74
C ARG A 102 10.11 -12.08 -10.81
N LYS A 103 11.15 -12.01 -11.64
CA LYS A 103 12.21 -13.02 -11.67
C LYS A 103 12.89 -13.07 -10.30
N TRP A 104 13.05 -14.27 -9.75
CA TRP A 104 13.73 -14.46 -8.48
C TRP A 104 15.25 -14.40 -8.63
N GLY A 105 15.93 -13.74 -7.69
CA GLY A 105 17.38 -13.58 -7.66
C GLY A 105 17.83 -12.67 -6.52
N GLY A 106 19.14 -12.59 -6.28
CA GLY A 106 19.73 -11.80 -5.18
C GLY A 106 19.32 -10.33 -5.21
N THR A 107 19.36 -9.69 -6.38
CA THR A 107 18.92 -8.29 -6.54
C THR A 107 17.46 -8.08 -6.16
N THR A 108 16.56 -9.00 -6.54
CA THR A 108 15.14 -8.90 -6.19
C THR A 108 14.90 -9.10 -4.71
N LYS A 109 15.66 -10.00 -4.07
CA LYS A 109 15.62 -10.19 -2.61
C LYS A 109 15.99 -8.89 -1.89
N GLU A 110 17.09 -8.26 -2.27
CA GLU A 110 17.53 -7.02 -1.62
C GLU A 110 16.58 -5.85 -1.91
N GLN A 111 16.01 -5.77 -3.12
CA GLN A 111 14.96 -4.79 -3.42
C GLN A 111 13.71 -4.97 -2.55
N ILE A 112 13.27 -6.20 -2.30
CA ILE A 112 12.13 -6.46 -1.40
C ILE A 112 12.48 -6.03 0.02
N ARG A 113 13.70 -6.35 0.49
CA ARG A 113 14.17 -5.93 1.82
C ARG A 113 14.17 -4.42 1.95
N GLU A 114 14.77 -3.73 1.00
CA GLU A 114 14.87 -2.27 0.99
C GLU A 114 13.49 -1.62 0.92
N GLY A 115 12.61 -2.06 0.02
CA GLY A 115 11.25 -1.53 -0.07
C GLY A 115 10.46 -1.69 1.23
N VAL A 116 10.65 -2.79 1.99
CA VAL A 116 10.06 -2.94 3.32
C VAL A 116 10.61 -1.92 4.32
N ARG A 117 11.92 -1.61 4.28
CA ARG A 117 12.52 -0.55 5.11
C ARG A 117 11.93 0.80 4.76
N THR A 118 11.89 1.14 3.47
CA THR A 118 11.29 2.39 2.96
C THR A 118 9.84 2.53 3.42
N ILE A 119 9.02 1.47 3.31
CA ILE A 119 7.62 1.48 3.78
C ILE A 119 7.54 1.75 5.29
N LYS A 120 8.38 1.08 6.09
CA LYS A 120 8.41 1.28 7.55
C LYS A 120 8.80 2.72 7.91
N GLU A 121 9.78 3.29 7.22
CA GLU A 121 10.33 4.61 7.55
C GLU A 121 9.43 5.76 7.06
N THR A 122 8.50 5.44 6.18
CA THR A 122 7.56 6.41 5.64
C THR A 122 6.48 6.78 6.65
N ASN A 123 6.41 8.07 6.97
CA ASN A 123 5.36 8.65 7.79
C ASN A 123 4.24 9.19 6.90
N CYS A 124 3.02 8.74 7.16
CA CYS A 124 1.79 9.20 6.51
C CYS A 124 0.98 10.03 7.50
N ILE A 125 0.44 11.15 7.05
CA ILE A 125 -0.40 12.04 7.85
C ILE A 125 -1.70 12.28 7.09
N LEU A 126 -2.83 11.96 7.71
CA LEU A 126 -4.16 12.22 7.17
C LEU A 126 -4.83 13.32 7.98
N LYS A 127 -5.39 14.31 7.30
CA LYS A 127 -6.20 15.36 7.90
C LYS A 127 -7.56 15.39 7.22
N GLY A 128 -8.64 15.44 8.00
CA GLY A 128 -10.00 15.49 7.47
C GLY A 128 -10.46 14.20 6.75
N ILE A 129 -9.77 13.08 6.98
CA ILE A 129 -10.17 11.75 6.51
C ILE A 129 -10.57 10.96 7.75
N GLY A 130 -11.87 10.76 7.96
CA GLY A 130 -12.39 10.07 9.15
C GLY A 130 -13.69 9.33 8.88
N HIS A 131 -13.87 8.21 9.58
CA HIS A 131 -15.15 7.51 9.70
C HIS A 131 -15.92 8.08 10.90
N GLY A 132 -16.62 9.20 10.70
CA GLY A 132 -17.46 9.81 11.74
C GLY A 132 -17.54 11.34 11.65
N PRO A 133 -18.34 12.00 12.52
CA PRO A 133 -18.72 13.41 12.40
C PRO A 133 -17.63 14.43 12.80
N MET A 134 -16.37 14.03 12.97
CA MET A 134 -15.27 14.98 13.23
C MET A 134 -14.27 15.00 12.07
N VAL A 135 -14.33 16.10 11.32
CA VAL A 135 -13.44 16.45 10.20
C VAL A 135 -12.09 17.04 10.68
N SER A 136 -11.77 17.01 11.98
CA SER A 136 -10.69 17.85 12.55
C SER A 136 -9.49 17.16 13.22
N ALA A 137 -9.38 15.83 13.33
CA ALA A 137 -8.38 15.27 14.28
C ALA A 137 -6.91 15.22 13.83
N GLU A 138 -6.61 15.08 12.53
CA GLU A 138 -5.26 14.69 12.05
C GLU A 138 -4.80 13.32 12.59
N THR A 139 -4.16 12.49 11.77
CA THR A 139 -3.68 11.16 12.17
C THR A 139 -2.37 10.87 11.46
N GLY A 140 -1.29 10.81 12.23
CA GLY A 140 0.02 10.35 11.78
C GLY A 140 0.17 8.84 12.01
N PHE A 141 0.68 8.11 11.01
CA PHE A 141 0.92 6.66 11.11
C PHE A 141 1.95 6.20 10.07
N ASN A 142 2.53 5.02 10.29
CA ASN A 142 3.33 4.31 9.30
C ASN A 142 2.47 3.23 8.63
N ILE A 143 2.79 2.80 7.42
CA ILE A 143 2.06 1.68 6.79
C ILE A 143 2.36 0.37 7.55
N ILE A 144 3.62 0.18 7.94
CA ILE A 144 4.12 -0.95 8.71
C ILE A 144 4.83 -0.41 9.96
N ASP A 145 4.49 -0.95 11.14
CA ASP A 145 5.12 -0.58 12.41
C ASP A 145 6.48 -1.24 12.61
N SER A 146 6.62 -2.50 12.19
CA SER A 146 7.84 -3.28 12.35
C SER A 146 7.97 -4.41 11.34
N TYR A 147 9.19 -4.86 11.13
CA TYR A 147 9.53 -6.03 10.33
C TYR A 147 10.73 -6.74 10.96
N ASP A 148 10.83 -8.06 10.78
CA ASP A 148 12.09 -8.78 10.97
C ASP A 148 12.38 -9.59 9.71
N PHE A 149 13.65 -9.56 9.30
CA PHE A 149 14.16 -10.44 8.26
C PHE A 149 14.92 -11.61 8.88
N TYR A 150 14.64 -12.78 8.35
CA TYR A 150 15.38 -13.99 8.63
C TYR A 150 16.86 -13.84 8.20
N ASP A 151 17.77 -14.20 9.09
CA ASP A 151 19.19 -14.37 8.82
C ASP A 151 19.58 -15.84 9.03
N TYR A 152 20.03 -16.49 7.97
CA TYR A 152 20.46 -17.89 8.00
C TYR A 152 21.64 -18.12 8.94
N LYS A 153 22.45 -17.08 9.21
CA LYS A 153 23.55 -17.16 10.16
C LYS A 153 23.06 -17.49 11.56
N ASP A 154 21.84 -17.08 11.92
CA ASP A 154 21.28 -17.38 13.24
C ASP A 154 20.83 -18.83 13.39
N ASP A 155 20.43 -19.47 12.29
CA ASP A 155 20.11 -20.90 12.26
C ASP A 155 21.37 -21.75 12.29
N LEU A 156 22.43 -21.35 11.58
CA LEU A 156 23.74 -22.01 11.67
C LEU A 156 24.31 -21.96 13.08
N LYS A 157 24.21 -20.82 13.78
CA LYS A 157 24.59 -20.70 15.20
C LYS A 157 23.82 -21.66 16.12
N LYS A 158 22.60 -22.04 15.72
CA LYS A 158 21.74 -22.99 16.45
C LYS A 158 21.93 -24.44 15.99
N GLY A 159 22.90 -24.72 15.11
CA GLY A 159 23.17 -26.06 14.59
C GLY A 159 22.15 -26.56 13.56
N ILE A 160 21.28 -25.68 13.03
CA ILE A 160 20.33 -26.04 11.99
C ILE A 160 21.06 -26.03 10.64
N PRO A 161 21.07 -27.15 9.89
CA PRO A 161 21.75 -27.21 8.60
C PRO A 161 21.03 -26.35 7.57
N TYR A 162 21.79 -25.80 6.62
CA TYR A 162 21.27 -24.94 5.56
C TYR A 162 20.11 -25.57 4.76
N THR A 163 20.15 -26.89 4.58
CA THR A 163 19.10 -27.66 3.87
C THR A 163 17.77 -27.74 4.62
N ALA A 164 17.79 -27.54 5.94
CA ALA A 164 16.58 -27.55 6.80
C ALA A 164 16.07 -26.13 7.13
N ALA A 165 16.92 -25.11 6.95
CA ALA A 165 16.58 -23.71 7.15
C ALA A 165 15.45 -23.25 6.23
N LYS A 166 14.41 -22.64 6.80
CA LYS A 166 13.31 -22.02 6.06
C LYS A 166 13.28 -20.53 6.34
N GLU A 167 13.34 -19.74 5.27
CA GLU A 167 13.19 -18.29 5.38
C GLU A 167 11.78 -17.94 5.86
N VAL A 168 11.69 -17.39 7.07
CA VAL A 168 10.43 -16.87 7.62
C VAL A 168 10.66 -15.46 8.13
N ASN A 169 10.30 -14.48 7.30
CA ASN A 169 10.29 -13.07 7.67
C ASN A 169 8.92 -12.68 8.23
N PHE A 170 8.82 -11.51 8.84
CA PHE A 170 7.51 -10.93 9.14
C PHE A 170 7.45 -9.41 8.93
N ILE A 171 6.23 -8.93 8.72
CA ILE A 171 5.86 -7.52 8.91
C ILE A 171 4.71 -7.40 9.92
N LYS A 172 4.56 -6.24 10.54
CA LYS A 172 3.40 -5.83 11.33
C LYS A 172 2.82 -4.57 10.71
N PHE A 173 1.65 -4.68 10.07
CA PHE A 173 0.88 -3.49 9.67
C PHE A 173 0.55 -2.63 10.89
N SER A 174 0.53 -1.31 10.71
CA SER A 174 0.04 -0.40 11.75
C SER A 174 -1.43 -0.64 12.06
N ASP A 175 -1.87 -0.25 13.25
CA ASP A 175 -3.27 -0.44 13.64
C ASP A 175 -4.23 0.32 12.71
N VAL A 176 -3.83 1.50 12.21
CA VAL A 176 -4.57 2.25 11.18
C VAL A 176 -4.77 1.40 9.92
N MET A 177 -3.70 0.79 9.39
CA MET A 177 -3.78 -0.06 8.20
C MET A 177 -4.57 -1.35 8.45
N ARG A 178 -4.38 -1.99 9.61
CA ARG A 178 -5.10 -3.20 9.99
C ARG A 178 -6.60 -2.95 10.05
N GLU A 179 -7.02 -1.90 10.75
CA GLU A 179 -8.44 -1.55 10.86
C GLU A 179 -9.02 -1.18 9.49
N ALA A 180 -8.28 -0.47 8.64
CA ALA A 180 -8.73 -0.12 7.30
C ALA A 180 -8.94 -1.37 6.41
N ILE A 181 -8.03 -2.35 6.47
CA ILE A 181 -8.13 -3.62 5.72
C ILE A 181 -9.24 -4.53 6.30
N ILE A 182 -9.54 -4.45 7.60
CA ILE A 182 -10.54 -5.30 8.24
C ILE A 182 -11.97 -4.73 8.08
N ARG A 183 -12.18 -3.43 8.35
CA ARG A 183 -13.50 -2.81 8.55
C ARG A 183 -14.23 -2.36 7.26
N ASN A 184 -14.05 -3.05 6.13
CA ASN A 184 -14.65 -2.71 4.82
C ASN A 184 -14.22 -1.35 4.23
N HIS A 185 -13.11 -0.75 4.68
CA HIS A 185 -12.51 0.43 4.00
C HIS A 185 -11.65 0.00 2.80
N TRP A 186 -12.01 -1.11 2.18
CA TRP A 186 -11.29 -1.72 1.06
C TRP A 186 -12.20 -1.94 -0.14
N LYS A 187 -11.56 -2.29 -1.26
CA LYS A 187 -12.15 -2.83 -2.47
C LYS A 187 -11.43 -4.13 -2.84
N LEU A 188 -12.14 -5.02 -3.53
CA LEU A 188 -11.54 -6.21 -4.10
C LEU A 188 -10.90 -5.82 -5.41
N MET A 189 -9.59 -5.98 -5.49
CA MET A 189 -8.79 -5.73 -6.69
C MET A 189 -8.38 -7.07 -7.30
N ASP A 190 -8.51 -7.22 -8.61
CA ASP A 190 -8.01 -8.40 -9.32
C ASP A 190 -6.49 -8.32 -9.50
N SER A 191 -5.77 -9.22 -8.84
CA SER A 191 -4.31 -9.32 -8.90
C SER A 191 -3.79 -9.74 -10.27
N LYS A 192 -4.57 -10.50 -11.06
CA LYS A 192 -4.12 -10.95 -12.39
C LYS A 192 -4.03 -9.76 -13.34
N ILE A 193 -5.05 -8.89 -13.31
CA ILE A 193 -5.08 -7.62 -14.05
C ILE A 193 -4.01 -6.68 -13.51
N TYR A 194 -3.95 -6.48 -12.18
CA TYR A 194 -2.96 -5.60 -11.56
C TYR A 194 -1.52 -5.92 -12.03
N PHE A 195 -1.12 -7.19 -11.94
CA PHE A 195 0.23 -7.61 -12.33
C PHE A 195 0.38 -7.92 -13.83
N SER A 196 -0.66 -7.80 -14.66
CA SER A 196 -0.48 -7.79 -16.13
C SER A 196 -0.12 -6.40 -16.65
N LEU A 197 -0.35 -5.35 -15.86
CA LEU A 197 -0.03 -3.98 -16.22
C LEU A 197 1.45 -3.65 -15.90
N PRO A 198 2.09 -2.73 -16.65
CA PRO A 198 3.40 -2.19 -16.29
C PRO A 198 3.37 -1.54 -14.89
N SER A 199 4.49 -1.61 -14.16
CA SER A 199 4.59 -1.03 -12.82
C SER A 199 4.48 0.51 -12.84
N GLY A 200 4.05 1.09 -11.71
CA GLY A 200 3.85 2.52 -11.52
C GLY A 200 2.47 3.00 -11.97
N LEU A 201 2.43 4.15 -12.65
CA LEU A 201 1.19 4.83 -13.03
C LEU A 201 0.09 3.93 -13.63
N PRO A 202 0.35 2.97 -14.53
CA PRO A 202 -0.72 2.10 -15.06
C PRO A 202 -1.45 1.30 -13.98
N ARG A 203 -0.70 0.79 -12.98
CA ARG A 203 -1.27 0.05 -11.84
C ARG A 203 -2.02 0.97 -10.89
N THR A 204 -1.47 2.16 -10.62
CA THR A 204 -2.14 3.19 -9.81
C THR A 204 -3.47 3.61 -10.46
N LEU A 205 -3.48 3.82 -11.78
CA LEU A 205 -4.70 4.11 -12.53
C LEU A 205 -5.72 2.97 -12.43
N TYR A 206 -5.28 1.72 -12.58
CA TYR A 206 -6.18 0.57 -12.40
C TYR A 206 -6.82 0.54 -11.00
N LEU A 207 -6.03 0.71 -9.93
CA LEU A 207 -6.56 0.76 -8.56
C LEU A 207 -7.61 1.87 -8.40
N TYR A 208 -7.35 3.05 -8.97
CA TYR A 208 -8.29 4.17 -8.96
C TYR A 208 -9.61 3.86 -9.67
N LEU A 209 -9.54 3.32 -10.90
CA LEU A 209 -10.72 3.00 -11.70
C LEU A 209 -11.56 1.89 -11.05
N GLU A 210 -10.91 0.86 -10.50
CA GLU A 210 -11.58 -0.18 -9.72
C GLU A 210 -12.29 0.38 -8.48
N LYS A 211 -11.64 1.32 -7.78
CA LYS A 211 -12.23 1.99 -6.62
C LYS A 211 -13.50 2.77 -6.98
N LYS A 212 -13.51 3.45 -8.14
CA LYS A 212 -14.70 4.15 -8.67
C LYS A 212 -15.82 3.18 -9.10
N GLY A 213 -15.55 1.88 -9.20
CA GLY A 213 -16.55 0.87 -9.52
C GLY A 213 -17.08 0.98 -10.94
N LEU A 214 -16.21 1.39 -11.88
CA LEU A 214 -16.58 1.74 -13.24
C LEU A 214 -17.06 0.55 -14.07
N TRP A 215 -16.78 -0.68 -13.65
CA TRP A 215 -17.36 -1.89 -14.27
C TRP A 215 -18.90 -1.93 -14.21
N LYS A 216 -19.53 -1.11 -13.36
CA LYS A 216 -21.00 -0.93 -13.34
C LYS A 216 -21.51 0.17 -14.26
N LYS A 217 -20.62 0.88 -14.96
CA LYS A 217 -20.93 2.03 -15.80
C LYS A 217 -20.43 1.78 -17.21
N HIS A 218 -21.27 2.08 -18.20
CA HIS A 218 -20.88 1.97 -19.60
C HIS A 218 -20.05 3.16 -20.10
N LEU A 219 -20.05 4.27 -19.36
CA LEU A 219 -19.30 5.48 -19.69
C LEU A 219 -18.66 6.09 -18.44
N TYR A 220 -17.39 6.46 -18.55
CA TYR A 220 -16.66 7.23 -17.55
C TYR A 220 -16.03 8.46 -18.20
N SER A 221 -16.24 9.63 -17.59
CA SER A 221 -15.63 10.88 -18.01
C SER A 221 -15.15 11.64 -16.77
N GLU A 222 -13.93 12.15 -16.81
CA GLU A 222 -13.36 12.99 -15.77
C GLU A 222 -12.46 14.06 -16.40
N ARG A 223 -12.34 15.22 -15.75
CA ARG A 223 -11.38 16.25 -16.14
C ARG A 223 -9.95 15.75 -15.90
N ILE A 224 -9.06 15.93 -16.88
CA ILE A 224 -7.67 15.44 -16.79
C ILE A 224 -6.92 15.94 -15.54
N ARG A 225 -7.14 17.20 -15.13
CA ARG A 225 -6.54 17.75 -13.90
C ARG A 225 -7.05 17.06 -12.64
N SER A 226 -8.34 16.73 -12.60
CA SER A 226 -8.93 15.96 -11.49
C SER A 226 -8.33 14.56 -11.43
N LEU A 227 -8.21 13.90 -12.58
CA LEU A 227 -7.58 12.58 -12.66
C LEU A 227 -6.12 12.63 -12.21
N ALA A 228 -5.33 13.58 -12.72
CA ALA A 228 -3.93 13.76 -12.33
C ALA A 228 -3.79 13.96 -10.81
N ASN A 229 -4.69 14.72 -10.21
CA ASN A 229 -4.71 14.95 -8.76
C ASN A 229 -4.98 13.65 -7.97
N HIS A 230 -5.97 12.84 -8.38
CA HIS A 230 -6.25 11.55 -7.76
C HIS A 230 -5.11 10.53 -7.94
N LEU A 231 -4.41 10.56 -9.06
CA LEU A 231 -3.29 9.65 -9.31
C LEU A 231 -1.99 10.07 -8.61
N GLY A 232 -2.01 11.16 -7.84
CA GLY A 232 -0.84 11.69 -7.14
C GLY A 232 0.15 12.44 -8.05
N LEU A 233 -0.23 12.71 -9.30
CA LEU A 233 0.64 13.38 -10.29
C LEU A 233 0.73 14.89 -10.05
N ASP A 234 -0.30 15.49 -9.46
CA ASP A 234 -0.38 16.93 -9.15
C ASP A 234 -0.09 17.24 -7.66
N MET A 235 0.49 16.26 -6.94
CA MET A 235 0.85 16.47 -5.53
C MET A 235 1.97 17.49 -5.41
N LYS A 236 1.93 18.32 -4.37
CA LYS A 236 3.04 19.22 -4.04
C LYS A 236 4.23 18.37 -3.62
N GLN A 237 5.30 18.40 -4.41
CA GLN A 237 6.52 17.64 -4.19
C GLN A 237 7.60 18.52 -3.58
N LYS A 238 8.28 18.02 -2.54
CA LYS A 238 9.52 18.60 -2.03
C LYS A 238 10.64 17.58 -2.15
N PHE A 239 11.68 17.92 -2.89
CA PHE A 239 12.91 17.16 -2.97
C PHE A 239 13.87 17.63 -1.86
N HIS A 240 14.76 16.76 -1.40
CA HIS A 240 15.86 17.20 -0.54
C HIS A 240 16.70 18.23 -1.28
N ARG A 241 16.98 19.36 -0.62
CA ARG A 241 18.10 20.22 -1.01
C ARG A 241 19.38 19.47 -0.60
N LEU A 242 20.26 19.25 -1.58
CA LEU A 242 21.63 18.79 -1.34
C LEU A 242 22.38 19.83 -0.51
#